data_AF-A0A2W0E9A7-F1
#
_entry.id   AF-A0A2W0E9A7-F1
#
_cell.length_a   1.000
_cell.length_b   1.000
_cell.length_c   1.000
_cell.angle_alpha   90.00
_cell.angle_beta   90.00
_cell.angle_gamma   90.00
#
_symmetry.space_group_name_H-M   'P 1'
#
loop_
_entity.id
_entity.type
_entity.pdbx_description
1 polymer ?
#
loop_
_entity_poly.entity_id
_entity_poly.type
_entity_poly.pdbx_seq_one_letter_code
_entity_poly.pdbx_strand_id
1 'polypeptide(L)'
;AVLYVLGAIGLFLSAWLSVPVLQLAALCLVAFALFSCTAVFWTLPGRFFAGASAAAGIALINSVGNLGGYLGPFVIGALKEYTGNLASGLYFLSGVMVFGLILTGVVYHLLERKHVLPADEFAASARGASRT
;
A
#
# COMPACT_ATOMS: atom_id res chain seq x y z
N ALA A 1 -7.68 0.32 -0.61
CA ALA A 1 -8.45 0.05 0.62
C ALA A 1 -8.70 -1.44 0.85
N VAL A 2 -9.41 -2.14 -0.04
CA VAL A 2 -9.78 -3.56 0.15
C VAL A 2 -8.58 -4.46 0.44
N LEU A 3 -7.48 -4.34 -0.31
CA LEU A 3 -6.27 -5.14 -0.11
C LEU A 3 -5.63 -4.93 1.28
N TYR A 4 -5.64 -3.70 1.80
CA TYR A 4 -5.12 -3.39 3.15
C TYR A 4 -6.00 -3.98 4.24
N VAL A 5 -7.32 -3.95 4.06
CA VAL A 5 -8.27 -4.58 4.99
C VAL A 5 -8.07 -6.10 5.02
N LEU A 6 -7.96 -6.73 3.84
CA LEU A 6 -7.67 -8.16 3.73
C LEU A 6 -6.33 -8.53 4.38
N GLY A 7 -5.28 -7.73 4.15
CA GLY A 7 -3.97 -7.92 4.76
C GLY A 7 -4.00 -7.80 6.29
N ALA A 8 -4.66 -6.76 6.83
CA ALA A 8 -4.81 -6.58 8.28
C ALA A 8 -5.57 -7.73 8.93
N ILE A 9 -6.72 -8.11 8.35
CA ILE A 9 -7.54 -9.21 8.87
C ILE A 9 -6.76 -10.54 8.79
N GLY A 10 -6.09 -10.81 7.67
CA GLY A 10 -5.30 -12.03 7.48
C GLY A 10 -4.14 -12.14 8.48
N LEU A 11 -3.43 -11.04 8.74
CA LEU A 11 -2.35 -11.01 9.74
C LEU A 11 -2.87 -11.17 11.16
N PHE A 12 -3.98 -10.52 11.50
CA PHE A 12 -4.61 -10.67 12.81
C PHE A 12 -5.11 -12.10 13.04
N LEU A 13 -5.80 -12.70 12.07
CA LEU A 13 -6.21 -14.10 12.15
C LEU A 13 -5.01 -15.04 12.25
N SER A 14 -3.95 -14.81 11.46
CA SER A 14 -2.75 -15.63 11.54
C SER A 14 -2.05 -15.53 12.90
N ALA A 15 -2.16 -14.41 13.61
CA ALA A 15 -1.61 -14.25 14.96
C ALA A 15 -2.46 -14.95 16.03
N TRP A 16 -3.78 -15.01 15.83
CA TRP A 16 -4.74 -15.62 16.76
C TRP A 16 -4.83 -17.14 16.62
N LEU A 17 -4.70 -17.65 15.39
CA LEU A 17 -4.81 -19.07 15.10
C LEU A 17 -3.57 -19.82 15.57
N SER A 18 -3.77 -20.92 16.31
CA SER A 18 -2.68 -21.81 16.75
C SER A 18 -2.52 -23.05 15.85
N VAL A 19 -3.40 -23.21 14.85
CA VAL A 19 -3.38 -24.35 13.91
C VAL A 19 -2.47 -24.00 12.72
N PRO A 20 -1.33 -24.70 12.51
CA PRO A 20 -0.32 -24.30 11.53
C PRO A 20 -0.84 -24.21 10.09
N VAL A 21 -1.73 -25.14 9.70
CA VAL A 21 -2.33 -25.18 8.36
C VAL A 21 -3.19 -23.94 8.10
N LEU A 22 -3.94 -23.50 9.11
CA LEU A 22 -4.84 -22.35 8.98
C LEU A 22 -4.07 -21.02 9.03
N GLN A 23 -2.98 -20.95 9.82
CA GLN A 23 -2.05 -19.83 9.75
C GLN A 23 -1.41 -19.69 8.38
N LEU A 24 -0.93 -20.80 7.80
CA LEU A 24 -0.33 -20.78 6.47
C LEU A 24 -1.33 -20.29 5.42
N ALA A 25 -2.57 -20.78 5.46
CA ALA A 25 -3.62 -20.32 4.56
C ALA A 25 -3.90 -18.81 4.70
N ALA A 26 -3.94 -18.29 5.94
CA ALA A 26 -4.09 -16.85 6.19
C ALA A 26 -2.90 -16.03 5.66
N LEU A 27 -1.66 -16.51 5.84
CA LEU A 27 -0.47 -15.86 5.30
C LEU A 27 -0.42 -15.89 3.77
N CYS A 28 -0.91 -16.95 3.12
CA CYS A 28 -1.06 -17.00 1.67
C CYS A 28 -2.01 -15.90 1.16
N LEU A 29 -3.13 -15.66 1.85
CA LEU A 29 -4.03 -14.55 1.52
C LEU A 29 -3.36 -13.18 1.69
N VAL A 30 -2.57 -13.01 2.75
CA VAL A 30 -1.79 -11.78 2.96
C VAL A 30 -0.77 -11.59 1.83
N ALA A 31 -0.06 -12.65 1.43
CA ALA A 31 0.89 -12.60 0.32
C ALA A 31 0.21 -12.19 -0.99
N PHE A 32 -0.95 -12.77 -1.30
CA PHE A 32 -1.76 -12.38 -2.46
C PHE A 32 -2.13 -10.89 -2.45
N ALA A 33 -2.56 -10.38 -1.29
CA ALA A 33 -2.91 -8.97 -1.14
C ALA A 33 -1.70 -8.05 -1.34
N LEU A 34 -0.52 -8.42 -0.81
CA LEU A 34 0.73 -7.68 -0.97
C LEU A 34 1.20 -7.64 -2.43
N PHE A 35 1.22 -8.78 -3.12
CA PHE A 35 1.61 -8.82 -4.53
C PHE A 35 0.66 -8.02 -5.42
N SER A 36 -0.65 -8.13 -5.16
CA SER A 36 -1.66 -7.32 -5.86
C SER A 36 -1.46 -5.83 -5.61
N CYS A 37 -1.15 -5.43 -4.37
CA CYS A 37 -0.89 -4.04 -4.02
C CYS A 37 0.34 -3.50 -4.76
N THR A 38 1.42 -4.27 -4.80
CA THR A 38 2.65 -3.92 -5.53
C THR A 38 2.37 -3.74 -7.03
N ALA A 39 1.59 -4.64 -7.64
CA ALA A 39 1.22 -4.54 -9.05
C ALA A 39 0.44 -3.26 -9.36
N VAL A 40 -0.57 -2.93 -8.55
CA VAL A 40 -1.35 -1.69 -8.71
C VAL A 40 -0.46 -0.47 -8.50
N PHE A 41 0.39 -0.49 -7.48
CA PHE A 41 1.28 0.62 -7.14
C PHE A 41 2.20 1.00 -8.31
N TRP A 42 2.81 0.03 -9.01
CA TRP A 42 3.71 0.32 -10.13
C TRP A 42 3.01 0.86 -11.39
N THR A 43 1.69 0.72 -11.51
CA THR A 43 0.93 1.31 -12.63
C THR A 43 0.62 2.80 -12.44
N LEU A 44 0.73 3.31 -11.21
CA LEU A 44 0.36 4.68 -10.85
C LEU A 44 1.37 5.76 -11.26
N PRO A 45 2.69 5.60 -11.05
CA PRO A 45 3.68 6.65 -11.32
C PRO A 45 3.64 7.18 -12.75
N GLY A 46 3.46 6.29 -13.73
CA GLY A 46 3.38 6.66 -15.15
C GLY A 46 2.13 7.46 -15.53
N ARG A 47 1.11 7.51 -14.65
CA ARG A 47 -0.12 8.29 -14.87
C ARG A 47 -0.06 9.69 -14.25
N PHE A 48 0.76 9.90 -13.22
CA PHE A 48 0.81 11.14 -12.45
C PHE A 48 1.99 12.05 -12.80
N PHE A 49 3.08 11.50 -13.34
CA PHE A 49 4.31 12.26 -13.59
C PHE A 49 4.81 12.06 -15.02
N ALA A 50 5.16 13.17 -15.69
CA ALA A 50 5.83 13.16 -16.99
C ALA A 50 7.28 13.66 -16.84
N GLY A 51 8.22 13.05 -17.57
CA GLY A 51 9.62 13.49 -17.63
C GLY A 51 10.38 13.33 -16.30
N ALA A 52 11.17 14.35 -15.92
CA ALA A 52 12.10 14.31 -14.79
C ALA A 52 11.42 14.14 -13.40
N SER A 53 10.17 14.59 -13.26
CA SER A 53 9.40 14.46 -12.02
C SER A 53 9.06 12.99 -11.67
N ALA A 54 8.90 12.14 -12.69
CA ALA A 54 8.63 10.71 -12.51
C ALA A 54 9.85 9.98 -11.92
N ALA A 55 11.05 10.31 -12.41
CA ALA A 55 12.29 9.73 -11.93
C ALA A 55 12.55 10.06 -10.46
N ALA A 56 12.33 11.31 -10.05
CA ALA A 56 12.47 11.73 -8.65
C ALA A 56 11.46 11.02 -7.72
N GLY A 57 10.21 10.84 -8.19
CA GLY A 57 9.20 10.07 -7.47
C GLY A 57 9.60 8.61 -7.26
N ILE A 58 10.07 7.94 -8.32
CA ILE A 58 10.53 6.54 -8.24
C ILE A 58 11.77 6.40 -7.35
N ALA A 59 12.68 7.37 -7.36
CA ALA A 59 13.85 7.37 -6.48
C ALA A 59 13.42 7.43 -5.00
N LEU A 60 12.52 8.35 -4.64
CA LEU A 60 11.98 8.45 -3.28
C LEU A 60 11.28 7.15 -2.84
N ILE A 61 10.48 6.56 -3.72
CA ILE A 61 9.81 5.29 -3.45
C ILE A 61 10.83 4.20 -3.11
N ASN A 62 11.90 4.06 -3.89
CA ASN A 62 12.93 3.05 -3.63
C ASN A 62 13.69 3.33 -2.32
N SER A 63 13.96 4.59 -2.00
CA SER A 63 14.56 4.95 -0.72
C SER A 63 13.67 4.55 0.46
N VAL A 64 12.36 4.83 0.40
CA VAL A 64 11.39 4.42 1.42
C VAL A 64 11.25 2.90 1.46
N GLY A 65 11.24 2.24 0.31
CA GLY A 65 11.17 0.78 0.19
C GLY A 65 12.35 0.08 0.87
N ASN A 66 13.58 0.56 0.63
CA ASN A 66 14.78 0.05 1.29
C ASN A 66 14.75 0.31 2.81
N LEU A 67 14.29 1.49 3.23
CA LEU A 67 14.15 1.81 4.65
C LEU A 67 13.14 0.89 5.34
N GLY A 68 11.97 0.66 4.74
CA GLY A 68 10.95 -0.26 5.25
C GLY A 68 11.43 -1.71 5.26
N GLY A 69 12.15 -2.14 4.23
CA GLY A 69 12.75 -3.47 4.15
C GLY A 69 13.82 -3.73 5.20
N TYR A 70 14.55 -2.69 5.63
CA TYR A 70 15.50 -2.77 6.74
C TYR A 70 14.80 -2.72 8.11
N LEU A 71 13.89 -1.76 8.30
CA LEU A 71 13.22 -1.54 9.58
C LEU A 71 12.23 -2.65 9.95
N GLY A 72 11.54 -3.25 8.98
CA GLY A 72 10.53 -4.27 9.22
C GLY A 72 11.07 -5.48 9.99
N PRO A 73 12.06 -6.21 9.45
CA PRO A 73 12.68 -7.34 10.13
C PRO A 73 13.38 -6.95 11.44
N PHE A 74 13.98 -5.75 11.49
CA PHE A 74 14.64 -5.25 12.70
C PHE A 74 13.65 -5.08 13.86
N VAL A 75 12.51 -4.41 13.62
CA VAL A 75 11.47 -4.19 14.64
C VAL A 75 10.81 -5.50 15.02
N ILE A 76 10.49 -6.37 14.05
CA ILE A 76 9.92 -7.70 14.33
C ILE A 76 10.88 -8.54 15.17
N GLY A 77 12.18 -8.51 14.85
CA GLY A 77 13.23 -9.19 15.60
C GLY A 77 13.33 -8.68 17.04
N ALA A 78 13.40 -7.36 17.22
CA ALA A 78 13.41 -6.74 18.54
C ALA A 78 12.16 -7.11 19.36
N LEU A 79 10.97 -7.01 18.76
CA LEU A 79 9.71 -7.39 19.41
C LEU A 79 9.69 -8.86 19.82
N LYS A 80 10.21 -9.76 18.97
CA LYS A 80 10.36 -11.18 19.29
C LYS A 80 11.30 -11.38 20.46
N GLU A 81 12.40 -10.63 20.53
CA GLU A 81 13.41 -10.73 21.60
C GLU A 81 12.84 -10.25 22.95
N TYR A 82 12.08 -9.15 22.96
CA TYR A 82 11.43 -8.64 24.18
C TYR A 82 10.24 -9.46 24.64
N THR A 83 9.42 -9.98 23.71
CA THR A 83 8.15 -10.65 24.03
C THR A 83 8.29 -12.18 24.11
N GLY A 84 9.37 -12.74 23.55
CA GLY A 84 9.59 -14.19 23.42
C GLY A 84 8.66 -14.89 22.40
N ASN A 85 7.71 -14.16 21.78
CA ASN A 85 6.70 -14.74 20.89
C ASN A 85 6.65 -14.02 19.53
N LEU A 86 6.66 -14.80 18.44
CA LEU A 86 6.52 -14.34 17.05
C LEU A 86 5.17 -13.70 16.75
N ALA A 87 4.11 -14.04 17.49
CA ALA A 87 2.79 -13.45 17.30
C ALA A 87 2.80 -11.91 17.50
N SER A 88 3.68 -11.39 18.36
CA SER A 88 3.87 -9.94 18.56
C SER A 88 4.23 -9.20 17.27
N GLY A 89 5.07 -9.82 16.43
CA GLY A 89 5.45 -9.28 15.12
C GLY A 89 4.29 -9.26 14.12
N LEU A 90 3.41 -10.26 14.15
CA LEU A 90 2.22 -10.31 13.30
C LEU A 90 1.19 -9.24 13.71
N TYR A 91 1.00 -9.00 15.00
CA TYR A 91 0.15 -7.91 15.49
C TYR A 91 0.71 -6.53 15.09
N PHE A 92 2.04 -6.34 15.20
CA PHE A 92 2.69 -5.13 14.72
C PHE A 92 2.44 -4.91 13.23
N LEU A 93 2.61 -5.95 12.41
CA LEU A 93 2.41 -5.88 10.96
C LEU A 93 0.94 -5.60 10.59
N SER A 94 -0.01 -6.15 11.35
CA SER A 94 -1.43 -5.81 11.23
C SER A 94 -1.67 -4.32 11.51
N GLY A 95 -1.03 -3.76 12.54
CA GLY A 95 -1.08 -2.32 12.84
C GLY A 95 -0.55 -1.46 11.69
N VAL A 96 0.56 -1.87 11.07
CA VAL A 96 1.13 -1.18 9.90
C VAL A 96 0.18 -1.21 8.70
N MET A 97 -0.51 -2.34 8.44
CA MET A 97 -1.54 -2.42 7.40
C MET A 97 -2.71 -1.47 7.65
N VAL A 98 -3.17 -1.35 8.91
CA VAL A 98 -4.23 -0.40 9.29
C VAL A 98 -3.74 1.05 9.12
N PHE A 99 -2.50 1.37 9.50
CA PHE A 99 -1.92 2.68 9.25
C PHE A 99 -1.88 3.01 7.74
N GLY A 100 -1.50 2.05 6.90
CA GLY A 100 -1.54 2.19 5.44
C GLY A 100 -2.95 2.43 4.89
N LEU A 101 -3.96 1.75 5.46
CA LEU A 101 -5.37 1.98 5.12
C LEU A 101 -5.81 3.41 5.45
N ILE A 102 -5.48 3.90 6.66
CA ILE A 102 -5.81 5.26 7.10
C ILE A 102 -5.13 6.28 6.19
N LEU A 103 -3.83 6.12 5.93
CA LEU A 103 -3.07 7.02 5.06
C LEU A 103 -3.67 7.06 3.65
N THR A 104 -4.02 5.90 3.10
CA THR A 104 -4.69 5.82 1.79
C THR A 104 -6.04 6.52 1.80
N GLY A 105 -6.84 6.34 2.86
CA GLY A 105 -8.13 7.01 3.01
C GLY A 105 -8.00 8.54 3.14
N VAL A 106 -7.01 9.01 3.90
CA VAL A 106 -6.69 10.44 4.01
C VAL A 106 -6.28 11.01 2.66
N VAL A 107 -5.39 10.34 1.93
CA VAL A 107 -4.96 10.77 0.59
C VAL A 107 -6.14 10.80 -0.39
N TYR A 108 -7.02 9.79 -0.35
CA TYR A 108 -8.22 9.76 -1.17
C TYR A 108 -9.15 10.96 -0.87
N HIS A 109 -9.44 11.23 0.40
CA HIS A 109 -10.24 12.39 0.78
C HIS A 109 -9.58 13.73 0.44
N LEU A 110 -8.25 13.83 0.52
CA LEU A 110 -7.52 15.03 0.13
C LEU A 110 -7.52 15.24 -1.40
N LEU A 111 -7.49 14.15 -2.18
CA LEU A 111 -7.59 14.19 -3.64
C LEU A 111 -9.02 14.52 -4.10
N GLU A 112 -10.05 13.92 -3.48
CA GLU A 112 -11.45 14.24 -3.77
C GLU A 112 -11.77 15.71 -3.48
N ARG A 113 -11.17 16.31 -2.43
CA ARG A 113 -11.33 17.75 -2.18
C ARG A 113 -10.67 18.66 -3.22
N LYS A 114 -9.75 18.15 -4.04
CA LYS A 114 -9.04 18.93 -5.08
C LYS A 114 -9.44 18.58 -6.52
N HIS A 115 -10.29 17.59 -6.76
CA HIS A 115 -10.68 17.15 -8.11
C HIS A 115 -12.21 17.07 -8.30
N VAL A 116 -12.87 18.23 -8.20
CA VAL A 116 -13.86 18.59 -9.23
C VAL A 116 -13.06 19.27 -10.33
N LEU A 117 -12.38 18.50 -11.18
CA LEU A 117 -11.88 19.05 -12.44
C LEU A 117 -13.01 18.86 -13.46
N PRO A 118 -13.65 19.95 -13.89
CA PRO A 118 -14.92 19.90 -14.61
C PRO A 118 -14.75 19.25 -15.99
N ALA A 119 -15.75 18.45 -16.37
CA ALA A 119 -15.77 17.65 -17.60
C ALA A 119 -15.79 18.50 -18.89
N ASP A 120 -15.72 19.82 -18.78
CA ASP A 120 -15.83 20.80 -19.85
C ASP A 120 -14.50 21.14 -20.53
N GLU A 121 -13.35 21.04 -19.84
CA GLU A 121 -12.02 21.28 -20.46
C GLU A 121 -11.62 20.17 -21.44
N PHE A 122 -11.95 18.91 -21.16
CA PHE A 122 -11.71 17.80 -22.10
C PHE A 122 -12.56 17.92 -23.37
N ALA A 123 -13.78 18.43 -23.26
CA ALA A 123 -14.67 18.66 -24.41
C ALA A 123 -14.24 19.87 -25.25
N ALA A 124 -13.56 20.87 -24.67
CA ALA A 124 -13.04 22.03 -25.39
C ALA A 124 -11.80 21.67 -26.23
N SER A 125 -10.88 20.86 -25.69
CA SER A 125 -9.67 20.41 -26.39
C SER A 125 -9.99 19.53 -27.61
N ALA A 126 -11.00 18.65 -27.51
CA ALA A 126 -11.43 17.78 -28.62
C ALA A 126 -12.09 18.55 -29.79
N ARG A 127 -12.71 19.70 -29.53
CA ARG A 127 -13.33 20.55 -30.58
C ARG A 127 -12.33 21.45 -31.31
N GLY A 128 -11.19 21.75 -30.70
CA GLY A 128 -10.13 22.55 -31.32
C GLY A 128 -9.33 21.79 -32.38
N ALA A 129 -9.15 20.47 -32.21
CA ALA A 129 -8.34 19.63 -33.09
C ALA A 129 -9.02 19.26 -34.43
N SER A 130 -10.31 19.59 -34.63
CA SER A 130 -11.05 19.30 -35.87
C SER A 130 -11.01 20.45 -36.89
N ARG A 131 -10.32 21.56 -36.60
CA ARG A 131 -10.36 22.79 -37.42
C ARG A 131 -9.00 23.24 -37.98
N THR A 132 -7.95 22.43 -37.87
CA THR A 132 -6.63 22.69 -38.47
C THR A 132 -6.21 21.56 -39.38
#